data_AF-A0A833D3S2-F1
#
_entry.id   AF-A0A833D3S2-F1
#
_cell.length_a   1.000
_cell.length_b   1.000
_cell.length_c   1.000
_cell.angle_alpha   90.00
_cell.angle_beta   90.00
_cell.angle_gamma   90.00
#
_symmetry.space_group_name_H-M   'P 1'
#
loop_
_entity.id
_entity.type
_entity.pdbx_description
1 polymer ?
#
loop_
_entity_poly.entity_id
_entity_poly.type
_entity_poly.pdbx_seq_one_letter_code
_entity_poly.pdbx_strand_id
1 'polypeptide(L)'
;MTSPIDGSSPLSDADIVDKFLKKLKKGYYHDTLPYNVFCDAGKPILSSEDIDRSEVKRTQRHIDVTIKLKNGSEIHQSFDTYYHKWTNLDDTLSLLGYAGIKLSKPSLEGTSEQDAHRICFNLLSQTHQQIMAQVSHYATVATDILREPFQAKDGSKNLGQAYKKWSQSLRLQAEK
;
A
#
# COMPACT_ATOMS: atom_id res chain seq x y z
N MET A 1 5.54 -12.76 -6.95
CA MET A 1 4.47 -12.11 -6.16
C MET A 1 3.66 -13.21 -5.52
N THR A 2 2.86 -12.92 -4.50
CA THR A 2 1.95 -13.91 -3.90
C THR A 2 0.67 -14.02 -4.71
N SER A 3 -0.03 -15.15 -4.62
CA SER A 3 -1.32 -15.34 -5.27
C SER A 3 -2.41 -14.46 -4.62
N PRO A 4 -3.26 -13.81 -5.42
CA PRO A 4 -4.44 -13.10 -4.94
C PRO A 4 -5.60 -14.05 -4.65
N ILE A 5 -5.51 -15.31 -5.11
CA ILE A 5 -6.54 -16.34 -4.92
C ILE A 5 -6.36 -17.03 -3.57
N ASP A 6 -5.15 -17.47 -3.25
CA ASP A 6 -4.87 -18.28 -2.05
C ASP A 6 -3.68 -17.78 -1.20
N GLY A 7 -3.05 -16.67 -1.56
CA GLY A 7 -1.94 -16.10 -0.80
C GLY A 7 -0.61 -16.86 -0.93
N SER A 8 -0.57 -17.96 -1.67
CA SER A 8 0.64 -18.76 -1.88
C SER A 8 1.75 -17.94 -2.55
N SER A 9 3.01 -18.30 -2.30
CA SER A 9 4.17 -17.64 -2.92
C SER A 9 5.00 -18.67 -3.64
N PRO A 10 5.38 -18.46 -4.91
CA PRO A 10 6.33 -19.32 -5.61
C PRO A 10 7.78 -19.08 -5.16
N LEU A 11 8.03 -18.05 -4.33
CA LEU A 11 9.38 -17.71 -3.89
C LEU A 11 9.85 -18.65 -2.77
N SER A 12 11.08 -19.14 -2.92
CA SER A 12 11.76 -19.86 -1.85
C SER A 12 12.02 -18.95 -0.64
N ASP A 13 12.25 -19.55 0.53
CA ASP A 13 12.60 -18.82 1.75
C ASP A 13 13.85 -17.96 1.52
N ALA A 14 14.86 -18.51 0.84
CA ALA A 14 16.09 -17.82 0.49
C ALA A 14 15.83 -16.58 -0.39
N ASP A 15 14.97 -16.68 -1.40
CA ASP A 15 14.61 -15.54 -2.26
C ASP A 15 13.85 -14.45 -1.49
N ILE A 16 13.01 -14.84 -0.53
CA ILE A 16 12.27 -13.91 0.32
C ILE A 16 13.25 -13.16 1.24
N VAL A 17 14.18 -13.87 1.86
CA VAL A 17 15.21 -13.28 2.73
C VAL A 17 16.14 -12.35 1.92
N ASP A 18 16.61 -12.77 0.74
CA ASP A 18 17.43 -11.92 -0.14
C ASP A 18 16.68 -10.63 -0.54
N LYS A 19 15.41 -10.73 -0.92
CA LYS A 19 14.58 -9.55 -1.21
C LYS A 19 14.41 -8.64 -0.01
N PHE A 20 14.22 -9.20 1.18
CA PHE A 20 14.11 -8.45 2.41
C PHE A 20 15.43 -7.70 2.73
N LEU A 21 16.57 -8.38 2.64
CA LEU A 21 17.90 -7.77 2.81
C LEU A 21 18.18 -6.68 1.78
N LYS A 22 17.78 -6.88 0.51
CA LYS A 22 17.88 -5.85 -0.53
C LYS A 22 17.03 -4.61 -0.22
N LYS A 23 15.86 -4.77 0.41
CA LYS A 23 15.03 -3.64 0.86
C LYS A 23 15.68 -2.89 2.02
N LEU A 24 16.19 -3.60 3.02
CA LEU A 24 16.98 -3.01 4.11
C LEU A 24 18.16 -2.20 3.56
N LYS A 25 18.85 -2.74 2.54
CA LYS A 25 19.99 -2.09 1.91
C LYS A 25 19.69 -0.81 1.12
N LYS A 26 18.43 -0.57 0.77
CA LYS A 26 18.05 0.62 0.00
C LYS A 26 17.45 1.72 0.88
N GLY A 27 17.48 1.56 2.21
CA GLY A 27 16.96 2.56 3.14
C GLY A 27 15.44 2.75 3.08
N TYR A 28 14.68 1.83 2.45
CA TYR A 28 13.22 1.91 2.36
C TYR A 28 12.50 1.56 3.68
N TYR A 29 13.19 1.63 4.81
CA TYR A 29 12.61 1.43 6.14
C TYR A 29 12.25 2.78 6.74
N HIS A 30 10.97 3.13 6.68
CA HIS A 30 10.48 4.38 7.26
C HIS A 30 9.57 4.22 8.49
N ASP A 31 8.98 3.05 8.80
CA ASP A 31 7.78 3.10 9.66
C ASP A 31 7.68 2.21 10.91
N THR A 32 8.61 1.31 11.26
CA THR A 32 8.36 0.46 12.47
C THR A 32 9.57 -0.04 13.26
N LEU A 33 10.80 0.20 12.81
CA LEU A 33 11.98 -0.19 13.58
C LEU A 33 12.53 1.02 14.33
N PRO A 34 12.98 0.88 15.59
CA PRO A 34 13.65 1.96 16.29
C PRO A 34 14.82 2.43 15.42
N TYR A 35 14.78 3.71 15.06
CA TYR A 35 15.66 4.41 14.10
C TYR A 35 17.17 4.23 14.38
N ASN A 36 17.52 3.70 15.55
CA ASN A 36 18.88 3.64 16.10
C ASN A 36 19.64 2.35 15.79
N VAL A 37 19.06 1.36 15.09
CA VAL A 37 19.74 0.05 14.91
C VAL A 37 20.42 -0.11 13.54
N PHE A 38 20.06 0.67 12.50
CA PHE A 38 20.46 0.34 11.11
C PHE A 38 21.04 1.48 10.26
N CYS A 39 21.21 2.68 10.82
CA CYS A 39 21.74 3.82 10.07
C CYS A 39 22.91 4.45 10.82
N ASP A 40 24.14 4.06 10.46
CA ASP A 40 25.30 4.94 10.62
C ASP A 40 25.68 5.49 9.23
N ALA A 41 25.66 6.82 9.10
CA ALA A 41 26.09 7.55 7.91
C ALA A 41 25.54 7.09 6.53
N GLY A 42 24.29 6.62 6.45
CA GLY A 42 23.64 6.30 5.17
C GLY A 42 24.16 5.02 4.48
N LYS A 43 24.87 4.15 5.21
CA LYS A 43 25.23 2.80 4.74
C LYS A 43 24.41 1.76 5.49
N PRO A 44 23.71 0.85 4.82
CA PRO A 44 23.05 -0.27 5.48
C PRO A 44 24.11 -1.27 5.96
N ILE A 45 24.31 -1.36 7.27
CA ILE A 45 25.30 -2.25 7.89
C ILE A 45 24.64 -3.61 8.20
N LEU A 46 24.17 -4.29 7.16
CA LEU A 46 23.73 -5.69 7.26
C LEU A 46 24.20 -6.44 6.02
N SER A 47 25.26 -7.20 6.19
CA SER A 47 25.70 -8.22 5.24
C SER A 47 25.04 -9.56 5.57
N SER A 48 25.03 -10.49 4.62
CA SER A 48 24.59 -11.87 4.88
C SER A 48 25.45 -12.57 5.93
N GLU A 49 26.67 -12.08 6.18
CA GLU A 49 27.63 -12.64 7.13
C GLU A 49 27.29 -12.28 8.58
N ASP A 50 26.49 -11.23 8.80
CA ASP A 50 26.03 -10.80 10.13
C ASP A 50 24.84 -11.64 10.64
N ILE A 51 24.25 -12.44 9.75
CA ILE A 51 23.07 -13.26 10.02
C ILE A 51 23.51 -14.58 10.65
N ASP A 52 22.93 -14.88 11.81
CA ASP A 52 23.04 -16.17 12.47
C ASP A 52 21.98 -17.13 11.94
N ARG A 53 20.71 -16.68 11.92
CA ARG A 53 19.58 -17.48 11.41
C ARG A 53 18.56 -16.60 10.71
N SER A 54 17.82 -17.19 9.78
CA SER A 54 16.61 -16.59 9.22
C SER A 54 15.45 -17.57 9.28
N GLU A 55 14.25 -17.04 9.46
CA GLU A 55 13.00 -17.79 9.55
C GLU A 55 11.94 -17.10 8.71
N VAL A 56 11.25 -17.86 7.87
CA VAL A 56 10.14 -17.37 7.04
C VAL A 56 8.89 -18.15 7.38
N LYS A 57 7.90 -17.47 7.96
CA LYS A 57 6.59 -18.03 8.25
C LYS A 57 5.58 -17.52 7.23
N ARG A 58 4.86 -18.44 6.59
CA ARG A 58 3.86 -18.12 5.58
C ARG A 58 2.46 -18.38 6.11
N THR A 59 1.58 -17.42 5.89
CA THR A 59 0.14 -17.57 6.04
C THR A 59 -0.54 -17.10 4.75
N GLN A 60 -1.83 -17.36 4.63
CA GLN A 60 -2.61 -16.86 3.50
C GLN A 60 -2.56 -15.33 3.40
N ARG A 61 -2.42 -14.63 4.53
CA ARG A 61 -2.51 -13.17 4.59
C ARG A 61 -1.15 -12.48 4.62
N HIS A 62 -0.17 -13.07 5.30
CA HIS A 62 1.13 -12.47 5.54
C HIS A 62 2.27 -13.45 5.32
N ILE A 63 3.42 -12.90 4.92
CA ILE A 63 4.72 -13.58 4.99
C ILE A 63 5.54 -12.85 6.03
N ASP A 64 5.81 -13.52 7.14
CA ASP A 64 6.62 -13.00 8.24
C ASP A 64 8.06 -13.48 8.07
N VAL A 65 9.00 -12.55 8.14
CA VAL A 65 10.44 -12.83 8.06
C VAL A 65 11.09 -12.36 9.35
N THR A 66 11.79 -13.28 10.01
CA THR A 66 12.61 -12.99 11.19
C THR A 66 14.07 -13.27 10.85
N ILE A 67 14.94 -12.28 11.05
CA ILE A 67 16.39 -12.41 10.93
C ILE A 67 16.99 -12.25 12.32
N LYS A 68 17.73 -13.26 12.77
CA LYS A 68 18.55 -13.20 13.98
C LYS A 68 19.99 -12.94 13.60
N LEU A 69 20.57 -11.92 14.22
CA LEU A 69 21.97 -11.54 14.01
C LEU A 69 22.89 -12.25 15.01
N LYS A 70 24.17 -12.37 14.65
CA LYS A 70 25.20 -12.98 15.51
C LYS A 70 25.40 -12.28 16.85
N ASN A 71 25.08 -10.98 16.92
CA ASN A 71 25.10 -10.22 18.18
C ASN A 71 23.88 -10.51 19.08
N GLY A 72 22.98 -11.41 18.67
CA GLY A 72 21.78 -11.80 19.41
C GLY A 72 20.53 -10.94 19.14
N SER A 73 20.65 -9.85 18.38
CA SER A 73 19.49 -9.01 18.02
C SER A 73 18.62 -9.65 16.93
N GLU A 74 17.35 -9.24 16.87
CA GLU A 74 16.37 -9.78 15.94
C GLU A 74 15.69 -8.67 15.13
N ILE A 75 15.42 -8.96 13.86
CA ILE A 75 14.73 -8.08 12.92
C ILE A 75 13.51 -8.81 12.42
N HIS A 76 12.33 -8.22 12.62
CA HIS A 76 11.06 -8.78 12.19
C HIS A 76 10.44 -7.91 11.10
N GLN A 77 9.92 -8.54 10.05
CA GLN A 77 9.12 -7.87 9.03
C GLN A 77 7.95 -8.76 8.61
N SER A 78 6.76 -8.18 8.54
CA SER A 78 5.61 -8.82 7.92
C SER A 78 5.31 -8.19 6.57
N PHE A 79 5.03 -9.02 5.56
CA PHE A 79 4.63 -8.58 4.22
C PHE A 79 3.21 -9.04 3.92
N ASP A 80 2.33 -8.09 3.60
CA ASP A 80 0.99 -8.40 3.11
C ASP A 80 1.05 -9.16 1.79
N THR A 81 0.31 -10.26 1.72
CA THR A 81 0.08 -10.99 0.47
C THR A 81 -0.89 -10.22 -0.43
N TYR A 82 -0.91 -10.57 -1.71
CA TYR A 82 -1.94 -10.09 -2.64
C TYR A 82 -3.33 -10.58 -2.22
N TYR A 83 -3.44 -11.79 -1.66
CA TYR A 83 -4.68 -12.27 -1.09
C TYR A 83 -5.19 -11.33 0.02
N HIS A 84 -4.35 -10.96 0.98
CA HIS A 84 -4.75 -10.03 2.04
C HIS A 84 -5.20 -8.67 1.50
N LYS A 85 -4.43 -8.09 0.58
CA LYS A 85 -4.78 -6.82 -0.08
C LYS A 85 -6.10 -6.94 -0.84
N TRP A 86 -6.31 -8.05 -1.54
CA TRP A 86 -7.52 -8.29 -2.30
C TRP A 86 -8.74 -8.48 -1.40
N THR A 87 -8.65 -9.29 -0.35
CA THR A 87 -9.76 -9.53 0.58
C THR A 87 -10.18 -8.27 1.32
N ASN A 88 -9.24 -7.36 1.62
CA ASN A 88 -9.52 -6.12 2.33
C ASN A 88 -9.88 -4.95 1.42
N LEU A 89 -9.92 -5.17 0.10
CA LEU A 89 -10.16 -4.10 -0.86
C LEU A 89 -11.58 -3.51 -0.76
N ASP A 90 -12.56 -4.30 -0.30
CA ASP A 90 -13.98 -3.90 -0.27
C ASP A 90 -14.23 -2.66 0.58
N ASP A 91 -13.56 -2.53 1.73
CA ASP A 91 -13.66 -1.34 2.58
C ASP A 91 -13.12 -0.10 1.86
N THR A 92 -12.00 -0.25 1.15
CA THR A 92 -11.38 0.85 0.40
C THR A 92 -12.27 1.29 -0.77
N LEU A 93 -12.86 0.33 -1.49
CA LEU A 93 -13.80 0.64 -2.57
C LEU A 93 -15.06 1.32 -2.04
N SER A 94 -15.56 0.90 -0.88
CA SER A 94 -16.71 1.53 -0.22
C SER A 94 -16.43 2.99 0.14
N LEU A 95 -15.23 3.28 0.67
CA LEU A 95 -14.79 4.66 0.95
C LEU A 95 -14.73 5.52 -0.32
N LEU A 96 -14.17 4.98 -1.41
CA LEU A 96 -14.17 5.65 -2.71
C LEU A 96 -15.60 5.86 -3.24
N GLY A 97 -16.51 4.91 -2.99
CA GLY A 97 -17.92 5.01 -3.30
C GLY A 97 -18.59 6.22 -2.64
N TYR A 98 -18.30 6.49 -1.36
CA TYR A 98 -18.80 7.69 -0.68
C TYR A 98 -18.32 8.98 -1.35
N ALA A 99 -17.08 9.00 -1.83
CA ALA A 99 -16.50 10.11 -2.61
C ALA A 99 -17.05 10.23 -4.04
N GLY A 100 -17.92 9.30 -4.47
CA GLY A 100 -18.53 9.29 -5.80
C GLY A 100 -17.76 8.51 -6.86
N ILE A 101 -16.68 7.82 -6.49
CA ILE A 101 -15.87 6.98 -7.39
C ILE A 101 -16.44 5.56 -7.36
N LYS A 102 -16.87 5.07 -8.51
CA LYS A 102 -17.41 3.71 -8.67
C LYS A 102 -16.36 2.80 -9.28
N LEU A 103 -15.75 1.97 -8.44
CA LEU A 103 -14.89 0.86 -8.85
C LEU A 103 -15.52 -0.44 -8.36
N SER A 104 -15.56 -1.46 -9.21
CA SER A 104 -16.09 -2.79 -8.86
C SER A 104 -14.97 -3.80 -8.72
N LYS A 105 -15.08 -4.65 -7.68
CA LYS A 105 -14.18 -5.78 -7.49
C LYS A 105 -14.74 -7.00 -8.23
N PRO A 106 -14.08 -7.48 -9.31
CA PRO A 106 -14.52 -8.69 -10.00
C PRO A 106 -14.31 -9.94 -9.13
N SER A 107 -14.99 -11.04 -9.45
CA SER A 107 -14.65 -12.34 -8.87
C SER A 107 -13.36 -12.87 -9.48
N LEU A 108 -12.54 -13.57 -8.68
CA LEU A 108 -11.37 -14.31 -9.16
C LEU A 108 -11.63 -15.82 -9.26
N GLU A 109 -12.84 -16.28 -8.93
CA GLU A 109 -13.18 -17.70 -8.97
C GLU A 109 -13.07 -18.25 -10.39
N GLY A 110 -12.44 -19.43 -10.53
CA GLY A 110 -12.22 -20.07 -11.84
C GLY A 110 -11.24 -19.33 -12.76
N THR A 111 -10.60 -18.26 -12.30
CA THR A 111 -9.63 -17.48 -13.09
C THR A 111 -8.25 -18.10 -13.03
N SER A 112 -7.48 -18.05 -14.12
CA SER A 112 -6.08 -18.48 -14.11
C SER A 112 -5.25 -17.62 -13.16
N GLU A 113 -4.18 -18.16 -12.57
CA GLU A 113 -3.32 -17.41 -11.65
C GLU A 113 -2.74 -16.13 -12.29
N GLN A 114 -2.36 -16.20 -13.57
CA GLN A 114 -1.84 -15.07 -14.33
C GLN A 114 -2.90 -13.98 -14.55
N ASP A 115 -4.12 -14.36 -14.92
CA ASP A 115 -5.21 -13.40 -15.10
C ASP A 115 -5.64 -12.80 -13.76
N ALA A 116 -5.64 -13.60 -12.69
CA ALA A 116 -5.94 -13.14 -11.35
C ALA A 116 -4.90 -12.10 -10.86
N HIS A 117 -3.61 -12.31 -11.15
CA HIS A 117 -2.58 -11.28 -10.92
C HIS A 117 -2.85 -10.00 -11.71
N ARG A 118 -3.16 -10.11 -13.00
CA ARG A 118 -3.43 -8.94 -13.84
C ARG A 118 -4.62 -8.15 -13.32
N ILE A 119 -5.72 -8.83 -13.01
CA ILE A 119 -6.95 -8.21 -12.47
C ILE A 119 -6.65 -7.53 -11.14
N CYS A 120 -6.03 -8.25 -10.20
CA CYS A 120 -5.71 -7.73 -8.88
C CYS A 120 -4.77 -6.51 -8.96
N PHE A 121 -3.70 -6.60 -9.73
CA PHE A 121 -2.75 -5.50 -9.92
C PHE A 121 -3.41 -4.26 -10.53
N ASN A 122 -4.21 -4.44 -11.59
CA ASN A 122 -4.88 -3.32 -12.24
C ASN A 122 -5.84 -2.61 -11.29
N LEU A 123 -6.68 -3.36 -10.56
CA LEU A 123 -7.65 -2.75 -9.65
C LEU A 123 -6.95 -2.10 -8.45
N LEU A 124 -5.93 -2.72 -7.86
CA LEU A 124 -5.15 -2.10 -6.78
C LEU A 124 -4.45 -0.82 -7.25
N SER A 125 -3.91 -0.81 -8.48
CA SER A 125 -3.26 0.36 -9.06
C SER A 125 -4.26 1.49 -9.32
N GLN A 126 -5.43 1.18 -9.89
CA GLN A 126 -6.50 2.15 -10.10
C GLN A 126 -7.00 2.70 -8.76
N THR A 127 -7.21 1.83 -7.78
CA THR A 127 -7.64 2.22 -6.42
C THR A 127 -6.62 3.17 -5.79
N HIS A 128 -5.32 2.84 -5.87
CA HIS A 128 -4.26 3.71 -5.36
C HIS A 128 -4.24 5.08 -6.07
N GLN A 129 -4.35 5.12 -7.40
CA GLN A 129 -4.43 6.36 -8.16
C GLN A 129 -5.60 7.24 -7.70
N GLN A 130 -6.77 6.64 -7.49
CA GLN A 130 -7.95 7.35 -7.02
C GLN A 130 -7.76 7.90 -5.61
N ILE A 131 -7.22 7.11 -4.68
CA ILE A 131 -6.89 7.58 -3.32
C ILE A 131 -5.92 8.76 -3.39
N MET A 132 -4.84 8.65 -4.16
CA MET A 132 -3.85 9.73 -4.28
C MET A 132 -4.45 11.00 -4.88
N ALA A 133 -5.37 10.88 -5.85
CA ALA A 133 -6.11 12.02 -6.39
C ALA A 133 -7.01 12.68 -5.32
N GLN A 134 -7.70 11.88 -4.50
CA GLN A 134 -8.52 12.35 -3.38
C GLN A 134 -7.71 13.10 -2.33
N VAL A 135 -6.60 12.52 -1.89
CA VAL A 135 -5.70 13.15 -0.90
C VAL A 135 -5.08 14.42 -1.47
N SER A 136 -4.64 14.41 -2.73
CA SER A 136 -4.04 15.58 -3.38
C SER A 136 -5.04 16.73 -3.56
N HIS A 137 -6.29 16.41 -3.93
CA HIS A 137 -7.35 17.41 -4.04
C HIS A 137 -7.66 18.02 -2.67
N TYR A 138 -7.82 17.18 -1.64
CA TYR A 138 -8.03 17.66 -0.27
C TYR A 138 -6.91 18.59 0.19
N ALA A 139 -5.65 18.19 0.00
CA ALA A 139 -4.49 19.00 0.36
C ALA A 139 -4.47 20.35 -0.38
N THR A 140 -4.85 20.35 -1.66
CA THR A 140 -4.96 21.58 -2.47
C THR A 140 -6.03 22.51 -1.91
N VAL A 141 -7.25 22.01 -1.71
CA VAL A 141 -8.37 22.83 -1.20
C VAL A 141 -8.10 23.33 0.23
N ALA A 142 -7.50 22.49 1.08
CA ALA A 142 -7.10 22.90 2.43
C ALA A 142 -6.06 24.02 2.40
N THR A 143 -5.08 23.94 1.50
CA THR A 143 -4.06 24.99 1.31
C THR A 143 -4.68 26.29 0.79
N ASP A 144 -5.60 26.21 -0.17
CA ASP A 144 -6.29 27.37 -0.73
C ASP A 144 -7.17 28.07 0.31
N ILE A 145 -7.71 27.33 1.29
CA ILE A 145 -8.53 27.88 2.38
C ILE A 145 -7.69 28.62 3.42
N LEU A 146 -6.44 28.22 3.62
CA LEU A 146 -5.50 28.91 4.52
C LEU A 146 -4.92 30.20 3.90
N ARG A 147 -5.14 30.45 2.60
CA ARG A 147 -4.67 31.64 1.90
C ARG A 147 -5.82 32.64 1.77
N GLU A 148 -5.77 33.74 2.51
CA GLU A 148 -6.76 34.81 2.40
C GLU A 148 -6.60 35.67 1.14
N PRO A 149 -7.70 36.28 0.63
CA PRO A 149 -9.09 36.06 1.02
C PRO A 149 -9.70 34.91 0.21
N PHE A 150 -10.24 33.91 0.89
CA PHE A 150 -10.77 32.70 0.28
C PHE A 150 -11.97 32.99 -0.63
N GLN A 151 -11.77 32.82 -1.94
CA GLN A 151 -12.81 32.52 -2.92
C GLN A 151 -12.39 31.25 -3.65
N ALA A 152 -12.94 30.09 -3.27
CA ALA A 152 -12.75 28.90 -4.08
C ALA A 152 -13.23 29.21 -5.52
N LYS A 153 -12.46 28.76 -6.53
CA LYS A 153 -12.76 29.00 -7.96
C LYS A 153 -14.15 28.49 -8.39
N ASP A 154 -14.75 27.60 -7.60
CA ASP A 154 -16.07 27.02 -7.80
C ASP A 154 -17.19 27.77 -7.02
N GLY A 155 -16.86 28.89 -6.35
CA GLY A 155 -17.78 29.69 -5.54
C GLY A 155 -18.14 29.07 -4.18
N SER A 156 -17.41 28.06 -3.70
CA SER A 156 -17.62 27.45 -2.38
C SER A 156 -17.14 28.37 -1.24
N LYS A 157 -17.88 28.39 -0.12
CA LYS A 157 -17.61 29.25 1.05
C LYS A 157 -16.83 28.56 2.19
N ASN A 158 -16.60 27.25 2.09
CA ASN A 158 -15.75 26.47 2.99
C ASN A 158 -15.35 25.11 2.38
N LEU A 159 -14.47 24.36 3.06
CA LEU A 159 -14.00 23.02 2.69
C LEU A 159 -15.15 22.06 2.37
N GLY A 160 -16.16 22.02 3.25
CA GLY A 160 -17.28 21.08 3.12
C GLY A 160 -18.11 21.32 1.85
N GLN A 161 -18.30 22.58 1.47
CA GLN A 161 -19.02 22.94 0.24
C GLN A 161 -18.21 22.58 -1.02
N ALA A 162 -16.90 22.86 -1.03
CA ALA A 162 -16.02 22.52 -2.14
C ALA A 162 -15.97 21.00 -2.35
N TYR A 163 -15.79 20.24 -1.26
CA TYR A 163 -15.78 18.78 -1.33
C TYR A 163 -17.13 18.20 -1.79
N LYS A 164 -18.25 18.76 -1.32
CA LYS A 164 -19.58 18.33 -1.75
C LYS A 164 -19.79 18.55 -3.25
N LYS A 165 -19.44 19.71 -3.80
CA LYS A 165 -19.55 19.98 -5.24
C LYS A 165 -18.66 19.07 -6.07
N TRP A 166 -17.44 18.82 -5.63
CA TRP A 166 -16.51 17.94 -6.32
C TRP A 166 -16.97 16.48 -6.30
N SER A 167 -17.43 15.97 -5.14
CA SER A 167 -18.01 14.62 -5.07
C SER A 167 -19.23 14.46 -5.98
N GLN A 168 -20.05 15.50 -6.14
CA GLN A 168 -21.17 15.50 -7.07
C GLN A 168 -20.72 15.48 -8.53
N SER A 169 -19.67 16.23 -8.90
CA SER A 169 -19.16 16.21 -10.28
C SER A 169 -18.58 14.85 -10.65
N LEU A 170 -17.89 14.18 -9.72
CA LEU A 170 -17.41 12.81 -9.92
C LEU A 170 -18.56 11.82 -10.14
N ARG A 171 -19.65 11.93 -9.37
CA ARG A 171 -20.85 11.09 -9.57
C ARG A 171 -21.46 11.28 -10.95
N LEU A 172 -21.60 12.53 -11.40
CA LEU A 172 -22.14 12.86 -12.73
C LEU A 172 -21.25 12.38 -13.88
N GLN A 173 -19.93 12.34 -13.67
CA GLN A 173 -19.01 11.76 -14.65
C GLN A 173 -19.12 10.23 -14.74
N ALA A 174 -19.42 9.57 -13.61
CA ALA A 174 -19.59 8.11 -13.56
C ALA A 174 -20.95 7.60 -14.10
N GLU A 175 -21.88 8.51 -14.40
CA GLU A 175 -23.23 8.20 -14.95
C GLU A 175 -23.35 8.46 -16.46
N LYS A 176 -22.29 8.99 -17.09
CA LYS A 176 -22.18 9.18 -18.53
C LYS A 176 -21.40 8.05 -19.18
#